data_AF-A0A6P1ZI63-F1
#
_entry.id   AF-A0A6P1ZI63-F1
#
_cell.length_a   1.000
_cell.length_b   1.000
_cell.length_c   1.000
_cell.angle_alpha   90.00
_cell.angle_beta   90.00
_cell.angle_gamma   90.00
#
_symmetry.space_group_name_H-M   'P 1'
#
loop_
_entity.id
_entity.type
_entity.pdbx_description
1 polymer ?
#
loop_
_entity_poly.entity_id
_entity_poly.type
_entity_poly.pdbx_seq_one_letter_code
_entity_poly.pdbx_strand_id
1 'polypeptide(L)' 'MHDDARAETKRRVPERTCTVCRAKRPKSELLRFVAGEDGLVPDPKQILPGRGCYVCLHGECKSQLRQGHCRPRKRRG' A
#
# COMPACT_ATOMS: atom_id res chain seq x y z
N MET A 1 37.37 26.52 1.42
CA MET A 1 36.93 25.74 0.24
C MET A 1 35.86 24.79 0.75
N HIS A 2 34.59 25.16 0.63
CA HIS A 2 33.47 24.30 1.02
C HIS A 2 32.67 24.04 -0.25
N ASP A 3 32.90 22.89 -0.88
CA ASP A 3 32.21 22.45 -2.08
C ASP A 3 31.39 21.20 -1.75
N ASP A 4 30.44 21.37 -0.84
CA ASP A 4 29.43 20.36 -0.50
C ASP A 4 28.30 20.41 -1.53
N ALA A 5 28.59 19.94 -2.75
CA ALA A 5 27.59 19.71 -3.79
C ALA A 5 26.64 18.58 -3.37
N ARG A 6 25.65 18.95 -2.55
CA ARG A 6 24.64 18.08 -1.97
C ARG A 6 23.76 17.51 -3.08
N ALA A 7 24.06 16.29 -3.51
CA ALA A 7 23.35 15.54 -4.53
C ALA A 7 21.82 15.64 -4.36
N GLU A 8 21.16 16.25 -5.34
CA GLU A 8 19.70 16.25 -5.48
C GLU A 8 19.24 14.83 -5.81
N THR A 9 19.04 14.02 -4.77
CA THR A 9 18.35 12.75 -4.90
C THR A 9 16.89 13.04 -5.23
N LYS A 10 16.54 13.02 -6.52
CA LYS A 10 15.16 12.95 -7.01
C LYS A 10 14.47 11.85 -6.21
N ARG A 11 13.62 12.23 -5.24
CA ARG A 11 12.94 11.28 -4.36
C ARG A 11 12.05 10.41 -5.24
N ARG A 12 12.48 9.18 -5.52
CA ARG A 12 11.69 8.24 -6.31
C ARG A 12 10.39 7.99 -5.56
N VAL A 13 9.26 8.40 -6.14
CA VAL A 13 7.95 8.13 -5.57
C VAL A 13 7.78 6.60 -5.52
N PRO A 14 7.56 6.00 -4.34
CA PRO A 14 7.41 4.57 -4.26
C PRO A 14 6.18 4.12 -5.06
N GLU A 15 6.35 3.19 -5.98
CA GLU A 15 5.23 2.51 -6.63
C GLU A 15 4.79 1.30 -5.83
N ARG A 16 3.49 0.99 -5.90
CA ARG A 16 2.90 -0.21 -5.30
C ARG A 16 1.94 -0.85 -6.29
N THR A 17 1.64 -2.11 -6.06
CA THR A 17 0.73 -2.90 -6.90
C THR A 17 -0.65 -2.96 -6.26
N CYS A 18 -1.69 -2.63 -7.04
CA CYS A 18 -3.07 -2.87 -6.65
C CYS A 18 -3.32 -4.38 -6.51
N THR A 19 -3.87 -4.84 -5.38
CA THR A 19 -4.16 -6.26 -5.17
C THR A 19 -5.36 -6.77 -5.95
N VAL A 20 -6.18 -5.86 -6.50
CA VAL A 20 -7.36 -6.19 -7.31
C VAL A 20 -6.98 -6.27 -8.79
N CYS A 21 -6.61 -5.14 -9.42
CA CYS A 21 -6.31 -5.11 -10.85
C CYS A 21 -4.85 -5.42 -11.21
N ARG A 22 -3.96 -5.62 -10.23
CA ARG A 22 -2.52 -5.90 -10.40
C ARG A 22 -1.70 -4.80 -11.11
N ALA A 23 -2.30 -3.64 -11.40
CA ALA A 23 -1.57 -2.49 -11.93
C ALA A 23 -0.59 -1.90 -10.89
N LYS A 24 0.58 -1.45 -11.34
CA LYS A 24 1.52 -0.65 -10.55
C LYS A 24 1.10 0.82 -10.65
N ARG A 25 1.07 1.51 -9.52
CA ARG A 25 0.77 2.95 -9.44
C ARG A 25 1.59 3.62 -8.35
N PRO A 26 1.77 4.95 -8.42
CA PRO A 26 2.33 5.73 -7.32
C PRO A 26 1.59 5.44 -6.01
N LYS A 27 2.32 5.37 -4.89
CA LYS A 27 1.74 5.15 -3.56
C LYS A 27 0.63 6.15 -3.24
N SER A 28 0.71 7.38 -3.75
CA SER A 28 -0.31 8.44 -3.59
C SER A 28 -1.64 8.11 -4.26
N GLU A 29 -1.66 7.26 -5.28
CA GLU A 29 -2.89 6.87 -6.00
C GLU A 29 -3.51 5.57 -5.45
N LEU A 30 -3.01 5.09 -4.31
CA LEU A 30 -3.42 3.81 -3.74
C LEU A 30 -3.78 3.98 -2.26
N LEU A 31 -4.88 3.37 -1.86
CA LEU A 31 -5.28 3.24 -0.46
C LEU A 31 -4.67 1.98 0.14
N ARG A 32 -4.09 2.09 1.34
CA ARG A 32 -3.63 0.94 2.13
C ARG A 32 -4.80 0.38 2.95
N PHE A 33 -4.93 -0.95 2.96
CA PHE A 33 -5.79 -1.69 3.86
C PHE A 33 -4.98 -2.76 4.58
N VAL A 34 -5.43 -3.19 5.76
CA VAL A 34 -4.85 -4.29 6.53
C VAL A 34 -5.92 -5.35 6.77
N ALA A 35 -5.54 -6.62 6.66
CA ALA A 35 -6.40 -7.72 7.08
C ALA A 35 -6.37 -7.85 8.61
N GLY A 36 -7.45 -7.43 9.25
CA GLY A 36 -7.76 -7.69 10.65
C GLY A 36 -8.52 -8.99 10.83
N GLU A 37 -8.98 -9.24 12.06
CA GLU A 37 -9.75 -10.44 12.41
C GLU A 37 -11.14 -10.43 11.77
N ASP A 38 -11.83 -9.29 11.80
CA ASP A 38 -13.20 -9.15 11.29
C ASP A 38 -13.29 -8.69 9.82
N GLY A 39 -12.14 -8.43 9.17
CA GLY A 39 -12.14 -8.02 7.76
C GLY A 39 -11.03 -7.04 7.40
N LEU A 40 -11.27 -6.25 6.36
CA LEU A 40 -10.30 -5.28 5.85
C LEU A 40 -10.50 -3.92 6.49
N VAL A 41 -9.44 -3.44 7.14
CA VAL A 41 -9.43 -2.13 7.80
C VAL A 41 -8.64 -1.14 6.95
N PRO A 42 -9.22 0.02 6.55
CA PRO A 42 -8.47 1.08 5.89
C PRO A 42 -7.37 1.62 6.81
N ASP A 43 -6.16 1.80 6.28
CA ASP A 43 -5.03 2.38 7.02
C ASP A 43 -4.32 3.48 6.23
N PRO A 44 -4.97 4.64 6.03
CA PRO A 44 -4.36 5.75 5.31
C PRO A 44 -3.10 6.30 6.01
N LYS A 45 -3.03 6.19 7.34
CA LYS A 45 -1.88 6.66 8.16
C LYS A 45 -0.72 5.65 8.17
N GLN A 46 -0.94 4.41 7.74
CA GLN A 46 0.06 3.34 7.66
C GLN A 46 0.66 2.93 9.02
N ILE A 47 -0.16 2.99 10.07
CA ILE A 47 0.25 2.71 11.45
C ILE A 47 -0.24 1.35 11.96
N LEU A 48 -1.20 0.72 11.28
CA LEU A 48 -1.79 -0.52 11.77
C LEU A 48 -0.84 -1.70 11.56
N PRO A 49 -0.66 -2.56 12.59
CA PRO A 49 0.19 -3.73 12.51
C PRO A 49 -0.41 -4.76 11.55
N GLY A 50 0.45 -5.54 10.88
CA GLY A 50 0.04 -6.60 9.98
C GLY A 50 0.41 -6.38 8.52
N ARG A 51 0.00 -7.33 7.66
CA ARG A 51 0.29 -7.29 6.22
C ARG A 51 -0.68 -6.34 5.53
N GLY A 52 -0.17 -5.18 5.15
CA GLY A 52 -0.91 -4.23 4.32
C GLY A 52 -1.03 -4.69 2.86
N CYS A 53 -2.14 -4.30 2.22
CA CYS A 53 -2.38 -4.38 0.80
C CYS A 53 -2.71 -2.99 0.26
N TYR A 54 -2.50 -2.78 -1.03
CA TYR A 54 -2.80 -1.52 -1.70
C TYR A 54 -3.90 -1.73 -2.72
N VAL A 55 -4.85 -0.80 -2.81
CA VAL A 55 -5.93 -0.80 -3.80
C VAL A 55 -6.03 0.57 -4.47
N CYS A 56 -6.47 0.63 -5.73
CA CYS A 56 -6.62 1.91 -6.41
C CYS A 56 -7.57 2.84 -5.66
N LEU A 57 -7.12 4.09 -5.46
CA LEU A 57 -7.93 5.14 -4.86
C LEU A 57 -9.14 5.47 -5.75
N HIS A 58 -8.92 5.50 -7.07
CA HIS A 58 -9.93 5.78 -8.09
C HIS A 58 -10.33 4.52 -8.86
N GLY A 59 -11.62 4.43 -9.21
CA GLY A 59 -12.21 3.32 -9.96
C GLY A 59 -12.83 2.23 -9.07
N GLU A 60 -13.23 1.13 -9.69
CA GLU A 60 -14.01 0.06 -9.04
C GLU A 60 -13.17 -0.91 -8.20
N CYS A 61 -11.84 -0.76 -8.18
CA CYS A 61 -10.99 -1.67 -7.41
C CYS A 61 -11.33 -1.64 -5.91
N LYS A 62 -11.75 -0.48 -5.38
CA LYS A 62 -12.14 -0.35 -3.97
C LYS A 62 -13.41 -1.16 -3.66
N SER A 63 -14.41 -1.17 -4.53
CA SER A 63 -15.65 -1.94 -4.32
C SER A 63 -15.47 -3.43 -4.57
N GLN A 64 -14.53 -3.81 -5.44
CA GLN A 64 -14.19 -5.21 -5.70
C GLN A 64 -13.24 -5.81 -4.66
N LEU A 65 -12.68 -5.00 -3.76
CA LEU A 65 -11.75 -5.43 -2.73
C LEU A 65 -12.42 -6.39 -1.74
N ARG A 66 -11.88 -7.60 -1.62
CA ARG A 66 -12.33 -8.63 -0.66
C ARG A 66 -11.18 -9.09 0.23
N GLN A 67 -11.49 -9.67 1.39
CA GLN A 67 -10.50 -10.14 2.37
C GLN A 67 -9.41 -11.02 1.76
N GLY A 68 -9.76 -11.89 0.79
CA GLY A 68 -8.80 -12.76 0.10
C GLY A 68 -7.69 -12.03 -0.68
N HIS A 69 -7.90 -10.77 -1.08
CA HIS A 69 -6.87 -9.96 -1.75
C HIS A 69 -5.75 -9.51 -0.80
N CYS A 70 -6.07 -9.36 0.48
CA CYS A 70 -5.13 -8.95 1.51
C CYS A 70 -4.87 -10.15 2.41
N ARG A 71 -3.89 -10.98 2.02
CA ARG A 71 -3.57 -12.16 2.81
C ARG A 71 -3.07 -11.75 4.20
N PRO A 72 -3.74 -12.14 5.30
CA PRO A 72 -3.14 -12.03 6.63
C PRO A 72 -1.87 -12.89 6.66
N ARG A 73 -0.92 -12.56 7.54
CA ARG A 73 0.18 -13.49 7.81
C ARG A 73 -0.46 -14.79 8.31
N LYS A 74 -0.13 -15.94 7.71
CA LYS A 74 -0.49 -17.23 8.31
C LYS A 74 0.02 -17.20 9.74
N ARG A 75 -0.87 -17.35 10.73
CA ARG A 75 -0.44 -17.62 12.11
C ARG A 75 0.32 -18.95 12.01
N ARG A 76 1.65 -18.92 12.20
CA ARG A 76 2.38 -20.16 12.44
C ARG A 76 1.96 -20.56 13.85
N GLY A 77 1.13 -21.59 13.95
CA GLY A 77 0.93 -22.32 15.20
C GLY A 77 2.20 -23.09 15.55
#